data_AF-X1F968-F1
#
_entry.id   AF-X1F968-F1
#
_cell.length_a   1.000
_cell.length_b   1.000
_cell.length_c   1.000
_cell.angle_alpha   90.00
_cell.angle_beta   90.00
_cell.angle_gamma   90.00
#
_symmetry.space_group_name_H-M   'P 1'
#
loop_
_entity.id
_entity.type
_entity.pdbx_description
1 polymer ?
#
loop_
_entity_poly.entity_id
_entity_poly.type
_entity_poly.pdbx_seq_one_letter_code
_entity_poly.pdbx_strand_id
1 'polypeptide(L)'
;MDILIGKEEEKDYKKIYEVNRLAFGQENESKLIDKIRKGENFIPGLSLVAETSNRIVGHILFSKIFIIYKNLLKLPVSIKQEFMTEFIIPYAEIGVQVF
;
A
#
# COMPACT_ATOMS: atom_id res chain seq x y z
N MET A 1 -17.03 11.45 17.13
CA MET A 1 -17.09 10.84 15.79
C MET A 1 -16.38 9.52 15.92
N ASP A 2 -17.13 8.43 15.88
CA ASP A 2 -16.57 7.10 16.10
C ASP A 2 -16.03 6.58 14.77
N ILE A 3 -14.75 6.22 14.78
CA ILE A 3 -14.05 5.62 13.66
C ILE A 3 -13.72 4.19 14.06
N LEU A 4 -14.22 3.24 13.28
CA LEU A 4 -13.91 1.83 13.43
C LEU A 4 -12.76 1.47 12.49
N ILE A 5 -11.72 0.86 13.03
CA ILE A 5 -10.61 0.32 12.23
C ILE A 5 -10.80 -1.18 12.13
N GLY A 6 -10.83 -1.69 10.91
CA GLY A 6 -11.04 -3.10 10.63
C GLY A 6 -10.12 -3.60 9.52
N LYS A 7 -10.00 -4.91 9.40
CA LYS A 7 -9.37 -5.54 8.24
C LYS A 7 -10.24 -5.31 7.01
N GLU A 8 -9.60 -5.07 5.87
CA GLU A 8 -10.26 -5.11 4.56
C GLU A 8 -10.88 -6.49 4.27
N GLU A 9 -12.11 -6.49 3.75
CA GLU A 9 -12.75 -7.66 3.14
C GLU A 9 -13.07 -7.42 1.66
N GLU A 10 -13.33 -8.49 0.90
CA GLU A 10 -13.64 -8.40 -0.54
C GLU A 10 -14.85 -7.49 -0.84
N LYS A 11 -15.82 -7.44 0.07
CA LYS A 11 -17.00 -6.56 -0.02
C LYS A 11 -16.62 -5.07 -0.04
N ASP A 12 -15.44 -4.73 0.48
CA ASP A 12 -14.96 -3.37 0.63
C ASP A 12 -14.17 -2.90 -0.60
N TYR A 13 -13.76 -3.79 -1.50
CA TYR A 13 -12.84 -3.46 -2.61
C TYR A 13 -13.33 -2.29 -3.46
N LYS A 14 -14.63 -2.22 -3.78
CA LYS A 14 -15.20 -1.11 -4.55
C LYS A 14 -15.13 0.22 -3.79
N LYS A 15 -15.45 0.21 -2.49
CA LYS A 15 -15.39 1.40 -1.62
C LYS A 15 -13.95 1.86 -1.42
N ILE A 16 -13.02 0.92 -1.28
CA ILE A 16 -11.59 1.19 -1.18
C ILE A 16 -11.03 1.78 -2.48
N TYR A 17 -11.48 1.27 -3.63
CA TYR A 17 -11.11 1.83 -4.93
C TYR A 17 -11.56 3.30 -5.02
N GLU A 18 -12.80 3.59 -4.62
CA GLU A 18 -13.36 4.93 -4.66
C GLU A 18 -12.65 5.89 -3.70
N VAL A 19 -12.43 5.50 -2.44
CA VAL A 19 -11.78 6.38 -1.44
C VAL A 19 -10.34 6.74 -1.86
N ASN A 20 -9.58 5.79 -2.40
CA ASN A 20 -8.24 6.06 -2.93
C ASN A 20 -8.29 6.94 -4.19
N ARG A 21 -9.24 6.68 -5.10
CA ARG A 21 -9.40 7.48 -6.32
C ARG A 21 -9.71 8.94 -5.99
N LEU A 22 -10.57 9.16 -5.00
CA LEU A 22 -10.93 10.50 -4.53
C LEU A 22 -9.78 11.18 -3.77
N ALA A 23 -9.05 10.44 -2.94
CA ALA A 23 -7.92 10.98 -2.17
C ALA A 23 -6.76 11.44 -3.05
N PHE A 24 -6.44 10.70 -4.12
CA PHE A 24 -5.34 11.01 -5.03
C PHE A 24 -5.77 11.75 -6.30
N GLY A 25 -7.08 11.91 -6.53
CA GLY A 25 -7.62 12.58 -7.72
C GLY A 25 -7.41 11.83 -9.05
N GLN A 26 -6.91 10.59 -9.00
CA GLN A 26 -6.59 9.75 -10.15
C GLN A 26 -6.81 8.27 -9.85
N GLU A 27 -6.81 7.41 -10.88
CA GLU A 27 -7.08 5.98 -10.71
C GLU A 27 -5.84 5.11 -10.46
N ASN A 28 -4.64 5.67 -10.57
CA ASN A 28 -3.39 4.89 -10.56
C ASN A 28 -3.21 4.13 -9.23
N GLU A 29 -3.41 4.82 -8.11
CA GLU A 29 -3.29 4.24 -6.77
C GLU A 29 -4.34 3.15 -6.53
N SER A 30 -5.61 3.38 -6.94
CA SER A 30 -6.66 2.37 -6.81
C SER A 30 -6.37 1.12 -7.65
N LYS A 31 -5.90 1.30 -8.89
CA LYS A 31 -5.48 0.18 -9.77
C LYS A 31 -4.25 -0.54 -9.23
N LEU A 32 -3.33 0.18 -8.60
CA LEU A 32 -2.14 -0.40 -7.97
C LEU A 32 -2.55 -1.30 -6.80
N ILE A 33 -3.43 -0.82 -5.92
CA ILE A 33 -3.97 -1.60 -4.81
C ILE A 33 -4.62 -2.90 -5.31
N ASP A 34 -5.43 -2.84 -6.38
CA ASP A 34 -6.04 -4.02 -6.99
C ASP A 34 -5.01 -5.01 -7.57
N LYS A 35 -3.89 -4.52 -8.10
CA LYS A 35 -2.78 -5.36 -8.55
C LYS A 35 -2.07 -6.01 -7.37
N ILE A 36 -1.80 -5.25 -6.30
CA ILE A 36 -1.12 -5.75 -5.10
C ILE A 36 -1.91 -6.91 -4.48
N ARG A 37 -3.23 -6.78 -4.32
CA ARG A 37 -4.12 -7.84 -3.78
C ARG A 37 -4.00 -9.19 -4.49
N LYS A 38 -3.71 -9.16 -5.79
CA LYS A 38 -3.59 -10.35 -6.64
C LYS A 38 -2.17 -10.95 -6.62
N GLY A 39 -1.20 -10.23 -6.05
CA GLY A 39 0.19 -10.65 -5.98
C GLY A 39 0.49 -11.52 -4.75
N GLU A 40 1.53 -12.33 -4.86
CA GLU A 40 2.00 -13.24 -3.78
C GLU A 40 2.50 -12.50 -2.53
N ASN A 41 2.80 -11.20 -2.68
CA ASN A 41 3.33 -10.34 -1.62
C ASN A 41 2.25 -9.60 -0.82
N PHE A 42 0.97 -9.83 -1.13
CA PHE A 42 -0.14 -9.27 -0.37
C PHE A 42 -0.25 -9.95 0.99
N ILE A 43 -0.37 -9.14 2.05
CA ILE A 43 -0.59 -9.62 3.41
C ILE A 43 -1.98 -9.15 3.84
N PRO A 44 -3.02 -9.99 3.76
CA PRO A 44 -4.39 -9.58 4.09
C PRO A 44 -4.54 -8.96 5.48
N GLY A 45 -3.73 -9.42 6.45
CA GLY A 45 -3.74 -8.90 7.82
C GLY A 45 -3.20 -7.47 7.97
N LEU A 46 -2.55 -6.92 6.94
CA LEU A 46 -2.00 -5.57 6.91
C LEU A 46 -2.69 -4.67 5.89
N SER A 47 -3.92 -5.02 5.50
CA SER A 47 -4.81 -4.11 4.76
C SER A 47 -5.97 -3.72 5.67
N LEU A 48 -6.05 -2.44 6.02
CA LEU A 48 -6.99 -1.92 7.00
C LEU A 48 -7.85 -0.82 6.40
N VAL A 49 -9.10 -0.76 6.84
CA VAL A 49 -10.08 0.26 6.50
C VAL A 49 -10.45 1.07 7.74
N ALA A 50 -10.65 2.37 7.56
CA ALA A 50 -11.26 3.24 8.54
C ALA A 50 -12.70 3.51 8.11
N GLU A 51 -13.66 3.16 8.96
CA GLU A 51 -15.10 3.27 8.69
C GLU A 51 -15.79 4.19 9.71
N THR A 52 -16.68 5.05 9.21
CA THR A 52 -17.57 5.86 10.04
C THR A 52 -18.92 5.99 9.35
N SER A 53 -20.02 5.88 10.11
CA SER A 53 -21.39 5.90 9.56
C SER A 53 -21.60 4.96 8.37
N ASN A 54 -21.07 3.73 8.47
CA ASN A 54 -21.09 2.70 7.41
C ASN A 54 -20.40 3.09 6.09
N ARG A 55 -19.49 4.07 6.13
CA ARG A 55 -18.72 4.55 4.97
C ARG A 55 -17.23 4.40 5.27
N ILE A 56 -16.51 3.83 4.30
CA ILE A 56 -15.05 3.80 4.34
C ILE A 56 -14.55 5.22 4.03
N VAL A 57 -13.81 5.78 4.97
CA VAL A 57 -13.22 7.13 4.89
C VAL A 57 -11.70 7.11 4.79
N GLY A 58 -11.09 5.94 4.95
CA GLY A 58 -9.66 5.77 4.79
C GLY A 58 -9.30 4.31 4.56
N HIS A 59 -8.15 4.11 3.93
CA HIS A 59 -7.59 2.79 3.65
C HIS A 59 -6.07 2.86 3.75
N ILE A 60 -5.46 1.84 4.33
CA ILE A 60 -4.01 1.68 4.39
C ILE A 60 -3.69 0.23 4.06
N LEU A 61 -2.74 0.02 3.15
CA LEU A 61 -2.29 -1.29 2.72
C LEU A 61 -0.77 -1.36 2.86
N PHE A 62 -0.31 -2.46 3.45
CA PHE A 62 1.09 -2.84 3.41
C PHE A 62 1.28 -4.15 2.63
N SER A 63 2.35 -4.21 1.85
CA SER A 63 2.77 -5.39 1.10
C SER A 63 4.27 -5.59 1.23
N LYS A 64 4.75 -6.81 1.00
CA LYS A 64 6.18 -7.05 0.86
C LYS A 64 6.68 -6.40 -0.44
N ILE A 65 7.84 -5.76 -0.38
CA ILE A 65 8.52 -5.25 -1.58
C ILE A 65 9.94 -5.82 -1.62
N PHE A 66 10.40 -6.14 -2.84
CA PHE A 66 11.78 -6.52 -3.10
C PHE A 66 12.46 -5.39 -3.85
N ILE A 67 13.51 -4.81 -3.25
CA ILE A 67 14.31 -3.77 -3.90
C ILE A 67 15.50 -4.45 -4.55
N ILE A 68 15.51 -4.53 -5.88
CA ILE A 68 16.63 -5.09 -6.66
C ILE A 68 17.50 -3.93 -7.14
N TYR A 69 18.66 -3.74 -6.50
CA TYR A 69 19.63 -2.75 -6.95
C TYR A 69 20.42 -3.26 -8.17
N LYS A 70 20.00 -2.85 -9.37
CA LYS A 70 20.80 -2.98 -10.60
C LYS A 70 21.45 -1.62 -10.88
N ASN A 71 22.74 -1.50 -10.55
CA ASN A 71 23.63 -0.33 -10.68
C ASN A 71 23.79 0.52 -9.41
N LEU A 72 24.82 0.20 -8.62
CA LEU A 72 25.42 1.08 -7.63
C LEU A 72 26.09 2.28 -8.33
N LEU A 73 25.48 3.46 -8.25
CA LEU A 73 26.23 4.72 -8.29
C LEU A 73 25.83 5.60 -7.09
N LYS A 74 26.71 5.56 -6.08
CA LYS A 74 26.99 6.56 -5.04
C LYS A 74 25.79 7.32 -4.45
N LEU A 75 25.19 6.74 -3.41
CA LEU A 75 24.64 7.52 -2.29
C LEU A 75 25.32 7.03 -1.01
N PRO A 76 25.64 7.90 -0.03
CA PRO A 76 26.17 7.47 1.25
C PRO A 76 25.01 6.92 2.09
N VAL A 77 24.55 5.72 1.74
CA VAL A 77 23.64 4.95 2.57
C VAL A 77 24.36 3.65 2.93
N SER A 78 24.83 3.56 4.17
CA SER A 78 25.33 2.31 4.73
C SER A 78 24.15 1.38 5.00
N ILE A 79 23.84 0.50 4.05
CA ILE A 79 23.03 -0.70 4.31
C ILE A 79 24.00 -1.87 4.44
N LYS A 80 24.05 -2.48 5.62
CA LYS A 80 24.87 -3.68 5.86
C LYS A 80 24.30 -4.81 5.01
N GLN A 81 25.13 -5.35 4.12
CA GLN A 81 24.81 -6.25 3.01
C GLN A 81 24.25 -7.64 3.41
N GLU A 82 23.87 -7.80 4.68
CA GLU A 82 23.43 -9.06 5.30
C GLU A 82 21.94 -9.03 5.66
N PHE A 83 21.25 -7.90 5.48
CA PHE A 83 19.84 -7.77 5.81
C PHE A 83 19.01 -7.51 4.55
N MET A 84 18.56 -8.60 3.92
CA MET A 84 17.37 -8.57 3.08
C MET A 84 16.23 -8.13 4.01
N THR A 85 15.99 -6.83 4.07
CA THR A 85 15.07 -6.25 5.06
C THR A 85 13.70 -6.17 4.40
N GLU A 86 12.78 -7.00 4.88
CA GLU A 86 11.38 -6.97 4.51
C GLU A 86 10.78 -5.65 5.04
N PHE A 87 10.70 -4.63 4.20
CA PHE A 87 10.12 -3.35 4.58
C PHE A 87 8.60 -3.38 4.37
N ILE A 88 7.88 -3.03 5.43
CA ILE A 88 6.44 -2.78 5.47
C ILE A 88 6.29 -1.26 5.29
N ILE A 89 5.97 -0.79 4.09
CA ILE A 89 5.81 0.65 3.79
C ILE A 89 4.34 0.95 3.51
N PRO A 90 3.73 1.97 4.15
CA PRO A 90 2.42 2.43 3.75
C PRO A 90 2.57 3.16 2.41
N TYR A 91 1.80 2.77 1.40
CA TYR A 91 1.76 3.50 0.12
C TYR A 91 1.04 4.85 0.33
N ALA A 92 1.76 5.82 0.88
CA ALA A 92 1.43 7.23 0.87
C ALA A 92 2.67 7.96 0.34
N GLU A 93 2.62 8.36 -0.93
CA GLU A 93 3.63 9.20 -1.60
C GLU A 93 5.09 8.69 -1.58
N ILE A 94 5.33 7.54 -2.20
CA ILE A 94 6.64 7.31 -2.84
C ILE A 94 6.40 7.31 -4.34
N GLY A 95 6.62 8.46 -4.96
CA GLY A 95 6.71 8.65 -6.41
C GLY A 95 7.91 7.93 -7.04
N VAL A 96 8.14 6.68 -6.66
CA VAL A 96 9.04 5.79 -7.40
C VAL A 96 8.18 5.18 -8.49
N GLN A 97 8.32 5.81 -9.66
CA GLN A 97 7.90 5.27 -10.92
C GLN A 97 8.65 3.95 -11.15
N VAL A 98 8.05 2.84 -10.72
CA VAL A 98 8.49 1.49 -11.07
C VAL A 98 7.86 1.14 -12.42
N PHE A 99 8.50 1.61 -13.49
CA PHE A 99 8.43 0.98 -14.82
C PHE A 99 9.79 0.34 -15.12
#